data_AF-A0A355UKG1-F1
#
_entry.id   AF-A0A355UKG1-F1
#
_cell.length_a   1.000
_cell.length_b   1.000
_cell.length_c   1.000
_cell.angle_alpha   90.00
_cell.angle_beta   90.00
_cell.angle_gamma   90.00
#
_symmetry.space_group_name_H-M   'P 1'
#
loop_
_entity.id
_entity.type
_entity.pdbx_description
1 polymer ?
#
loop_
_entity_poly.entity_id
_entity_poly.type
_entity_poly.pdbx_seq_one_letter_code
_entity_poly.pdbx_strand_id
1 'polypeptide(L)'
;MFAEKIRQLREDRQLLQREISAALEIDNALYCKIERGDRIAKREHVIKLAEFLKINQEELLNLWLADKVYDIVNGEENINDILNIVAEKIANYEKGK
;
A
#
# COMPACT_ATOMS: atom_id res chain seq x y z
N MET A 1 1.57 6.72 -1.83
CA MET A 1 2.82 6.34 -1.14
C MET A 1 3.32 4.96 -1.56
N PHE A 2 2.46 3.95 -1.51
CA PHE A 2 2.77 2.57 -1.91
C PHE A 2 3.09 2.45 -3.41
N ALA A 3 2.23 3.00 -4.27
CA ALA A 3 2.37 2.93 -5.73
C ALA A 3 3.71 3.54 -6.22
N GLU A 4 4.08 4.68 -5.64
CA GLU A 4 5.35 5.35 -5.92
C GLU A 4 6.55 4.51 -5.47
N LYS A 5 6.51 3.94 -4.25
CA LYS A 5 7.58 3.08 -3.73
C LYS A 5 7.82 1.86 -4.63
N ILE A 6 6.76 1.16 -5.05
CA ILE A 6 6.92 -0.03 -5.92
C ILE A 6 7.42 0.35 -7.31
N ARG A 7 7.00 1.51 -7.84
CA ARG A 7 7.48 2.02 -9.12
C ARG A 7 8.98 2.33 -9.07
N GLN A 8 9.41 3.04 -8.03
CA GLN A 8 10.82 3.37 -7.81
C GLN A 8 11.67 2.10 -7.71
N LEU A 9 11.27 1.13 -6.88
CA LEU A 9 11.99 -0.14 -6.74
C LEU A 9 12.04 -0.94 -8.05
N ARG A 10 10.98 -0.89 -8.86
CA ARG A 10 10.95 -1.54 -10.17
C ARG A 10 11.95 -0.87 -11.12
N GLU A 11 11.92 0.46 -11.20
CA GLU A 11 12.79 1.25 -12.09
C GLU A 11 14.27 1.16 -11.69
N ASP A 12 14.57 1.24 -10.40
CA ASP A 12 15.93 1.08 -9.85
C ASP A 12 16.55 -0.29 -10.18
N ARG A 13 15.69 -1.31 -10.29
CA ARG A 13 16.10 -2.68 -10.63
C ARG A 13 15.98 -3.00 -12.11
N GLN A 14 15.63 -2.01 -12.93
CA GLN A 14 15.44 -2.14 -14.38
C GLN A 14 14.43 -3.22 -14.75
N LEU A 15 13.44 -3.46 -13.89
CA LEU A 15 12.41 -4.46 -14.10
C LEU A 15 11.29 -3.90 -14.98
N LEU A 16 10.76 -4.76 -15.85
CA LEU A 16 9.59 -4.49 -16.64
C LEU A 16 8.32 -4.75 -15.82
N GLN A 17 7.24 -4.01 -16.08
CA GLN A 17 5.95 -4.22 -15.43
C GLN A 17 5.42 -5.66 -15.58
N ARG A 18 5.70 -6.29 -16.73
CA ARG A 18 5.33 -7.69 -17.00
C ARG A 18 6.04 -8.70 -16.10
N GLU A 19 7.26 -8.40 -15.64
CA GLU A 19 8.00 -9.28 -14.74
C GLU A 19 7.38 -9.28 -13.35
N ILE A 20 6.96 -8.10 -12.87
CA ILE A 20 6.23 -7.98 -11.62
C ILE A 20 4.85 -8.64 -11.74
N SER A 21 4.15 -8.42 -12.84
CA SER A 21 2.83 -9.03 -13.09
C SER A 21 2.91 -10.57 -13.07
N ALA A 22 3.95 -11.13 -13.69
CA ALA A 22 4.22 -12.57 -13.68
C ALA A 22 4.51 -13.10 -12.28
N ALA A 23 5.35 -12.40 -11.50
CA ALA A 23 5.66 -12.78 -10.11
C ALA A 23 4.43 -12.75 -9.19
N LEU A 24 3.49 -11.86 -9.48
CA LEU A 24 2.24 -11.74 -8.73
C LEU A 24 1.12 -12.64 -9.25
N GLU A 25 1.32 -13.30 -10.40
CA GLU A 25 0.32 -14.13 -11.09
C GLU A 25 -0.96 -13.34 -11.40
N ILE A 26 -0.80 -12.10 -11.86
CA ILE A 26 -1.91 -11.21 -12.25
C ILE A 26 -1.76 -10.70 -13.67
N ASP A 27 -2.87 -10.22 -14.21
CA ASP A 27 -2.89 -9.53 -15.49
C ASP A 27 -2.00 -8.27 -15.48
N ASN A 28 -1.28 -8.04 -16.59
CA ASN A 28 -0.37 -6.90 -16.69
C ASN A 28 -1.11 -5.55 -16.65
N ALA A 29 -2.30 -5.44 -17.24
CA ALA A 29 -3.07 -4.21 -17.15
C ALA A 29 -3.59 -3.93 -15.74
N LEU A 30 -3.85 -4.99 -14.94
CA LEU A 30 -4.12 -4.86 -13.51
C LEU A 30 -2.91 -4.28 -12.77
N TYR A 31 -1.72 -4.83 -12.97
CA TYR A 31 -0.52 -4.29 -12.34
C TYR A 31 -0.24 -2.84 -12.76
N CYS A 32 -0.38 -2.50 -14.04
CA CYS A 32 -0.21 -1.12 -14.51
C CYS A 32 -1.15 -0.13 -13.80
N LYS A 33 -2.39 -0.54 -13.49
CA LYS A 33 -3.32 0.28 -12.69
C LYS A 33 -2.90 0.40 -11.24
N ILE A 34 -2.35 -0.68 -10.66
CA ILE A 34 -1.81 -0.66 -9.30
C ILE A 34 -0.62 0.29 -9.19
N GLU A 35 0.33 0.21 -10.12
CA GLU A 35 1.55 1.04 -10.09
C GLU A 35 1.25 2.53 -10.33
N ARG A 36 0.17 2.87 -11.04
CA ARG A 36 -0.29 4.25 -11.19
C ARG A 36 -1.07 4.77 -9.98
N GLY A 37 -1.50 3.91 -9.07
CA GLY A 37 -2.40 4.26 -7.96
C GLY A 37 -3.88 4.26 -8.33
N ASP A 38 -4.25 3.95 -9.57
CA ASP A 38 -5.65 3.86 -10.03
C ASP A 38 -6.42 2.71 -9.35
N ARG A 39 -5.69 1.72 -8.79
CA ARG A 39 -6.29 0.54 -8.16
C ARG A 39 -5.49 0.08 -6.95
N ILE A 40 -6.18 -0.11 -5.83
CA ILE A 40 -5.59 -0.65 -4.60
C ILE A 40 -5.24 -2.14 -4.80
N ALA A 41 -3.99 -2.51 -4.51
CA ALA A 41 -3.55 -3.90 -4.51
C ALA A 41 -4.24 -4.72 -3.40
N LYS A 42 -4.45 -6.01 -3.63
CA LYS A 42 -4.84 -6.92 -2.53
C LYS A 42 -3.66 -7.13 -1.59
N ARG A 43 -3.94 -7.38 -0.30
CA ARG A 43 -2.91 -7.64 0.72
C ARG A 43 -1.97 -8.79 0.33
N GLU A 44 -2.50 -9.87 -0.25
CA GLU A 44 -1.71 -11.01 -0.73
C GLU A 44 -0.69 -10.59 -1.81
N HIS A 45 -1.04 -9.66 -2.70
CA HIS A 45 -0.11 -9.13 -3.70
C HIS A 45 0.94 -8.22 -3.09
N VAL A 46 0.61 -7.46 -2.04
CA VAL A 46 1.58 -6.63 -1.31
C VAL A 46 2.65 -7.51 -0.66
N ILE A 47 2.23 -8.63 -0.06
CA ILE A 47 3.14 -9.61 0.55
C ILE A 47 4.05 -10.23 -0.52
N LYS A 48 3.46 -10.75 -1.62
CA LYS A 48 4.23 -11.30 -2.75
C LYS A 48 5.19 -10.26 -3.37
N LEU A 49 4.77 -9.00 -3.48
CA LEU A 49 5.61 -7.90 -3.95
C LEU A 49 6.82 -7.69 -3.05
N ALA A 50 6.62 -7.68 -1.73
CA ALA A 50 7.71 -7.50 -0.77
C ALA A 50 8.74 -8.63 -0.87
N GLU A 51 8.26 -9.88 -1.03
CA GLU A 51 9.11 -11.06 -1.24
C GLU A 51 9.88 -10.98 -2.57
N PHE A 52 9.18 -10.73 -3.68
CA PHE A 52 9.78 -10.62 -5.01
C PHE A 52 10.82 -9.48 -5.08
N LEU A 53 10.47 -8.33 -4.52
CA LEU A 53 11.37 -7.18 -4.40
C LEU A 53 12.34 -7.33 -3.22
N LYS A 54 12.33 -8.40 -2.45
CA LYS A 54 13.27 -8.60 -1.32
C LYS A 54 13.40 -7.36 -0.41
N ILE A 55 12.26 -6.78 -0.05
CA ILE A 55 12.19 -5.63 0.86
C ILE A 55 11.45 -6.01 2.15
N ASN A 56 11.48 -5.14 3.14
CA ASN A 56 10.73 -5.34 4.37
C ASN A 56 9.21 -5.35 4.07
N GLN A 57 8.56 -6.49 4.38
CA GLN A 57 7.13 -6.67 4.17
C GLN A 57 6.27 -5.72 5.01
N GLU A 58 6.68 -5.47 6.25
CA GLU A 58 5.98 -4.57 7.17
C GLU A 58 6.03 -3.12 6.68
N GLU A 59 7.19 -2.66 6.21
CA GLU A 59 7.34 -1.34 5.59
C GLU A 59 6.36 -1.17 4.43
N LEU A 60 6.33 -2.14 3.50
CA LEU A 60 5.47 -2.05 2.34
C LEU A 60 3.97 -2.12 2.71
N LEU A 61 3.62 -2.96 3.68
CA LEU A 61 2.24 -3.06 4.20
C LEU A 61 1.81 -1.77 4.89
N ASN A 62 2.69 -1.09 5.62
CA ASN A 62 2.39 0.18 6.28
C ASN A 62 2.10 1.27 5.25
N LEU A 63 2.90 1.39 4.19
CA LEU A 63 2.63 2.32 3.09
C LEU A 63 1.31 2.03 2.39
N TRP A 64 1.01 0.74 2.16
CA TRP A 64 -0.24 0.30 1.55
C TRP A 64 -1.47 0.63 2.43
N LEU A 65 -1.39 0.38 3.73
CA LEU A 65 -2.46 0.72 4.67
C LEU A 65 -2.64 2.24 4.81
N ALA A 66 -1.54 3.00 4.80
CA ALA A 66 -1.59 4.46 4.84
C ALA A 66 -2.32 5.03 3.61
N ASP A 67 -2.03 4.53 2.40
CA ASP A 67 -2.77 4.93 1.19
C ASP A 67 -4.26 4.60 1.31
N LYS A 68 -4.63 3.43 1.87
CA LYS A 68 -6.04 3.09 2.10
C LYS A 68 -6.74 4.02 3.10
N VAL A 69 -6.05 4.42 4.17
CA VAL A 69 -6.60 5.38 5.13
C VAL A 69 -6.77 6.74 4.45
N TYR A 70 -5.75 7.19 3.71
CA TYR A 70 -5.80 8.43 2.95
C TYR A 70 -6.97 8.47 1.97
N ASP A 71 -7.17 7.41 1.18
CA ASP A 71 -8.27 7.31 0.21
C ASP A 71 -9.66 7.46 0.86
N ILE A 72 -9.80 7.07 2.13
CA ILE A 72 -11.05 7.20 2.88
C ILE A 72 -11.28 8.65 3.35
N VAL A 73 -10.22 9.35 3.76
CA VAL A 73 -10.34 10.63 4.48
C VAL A 73 -10.01 11.86 3.65
N ASN A 74 -9.35 11.72 2.50
CA ASN A 74 -8.81 12.86 1.73
C ASN A 74 -9.87 13.85 1.17
N GLY A 75 -11.16 13.53 1.25
CA GLY A 75 -12.24 14.45 0.88
C GLY A 75 -12.82 15.27 2.02
N GLU A 76 -12.38 15.04 3.25
CA GLU A 76 -12.95 15.64 4.45
C GLU A 76 -12.22 16.92 4.85
N GLU A 77 -12.94 17.90 5.40
CA GLU A 77 -12.33 19.17 5.87
C GLU A 77 -11.53 18.99 7.17
N ASN A 78 -11.96 18.04 8.03
CA ASN A 78 -11.45 17.87 9.39
C ASN A 78 -10.60 16.59 9.57
N ILE A 79 -9.73 16.28 8.59
CA ILE A 79 -8.95 15.02 8.56
C ILE A 79 -8.19 14.78 9.86
N ASN A 80 -7.51 15.79 10.39
CA ASN A 80 -6.70 15.65 11.61
C ASN A 80 -7.55 15.26 12.83
N ASP A 81 -8.75 15.84 12.96
CA ASP A 81 -9.65 15.51 14.07
C ASP A 81 -10.17 14.08 13.94
N ILE A 82 -10.52 13.65 12.72
CA ILE A 82 -10.96 12.28 12.44
C ILE A 82 -9.84 11.28 12.81
N LEU A 83 -8.60 11.55 12.42
CA LEU A 83 -7.46 10.69 12.74
C LEU A 83 -7.18 10.66 14.25
N ASN A 84 -7.31 11.80 14.94
CA ASN A 84 -7.18 11.86 16.40
C ASN A 84 -8.24 11.01 17.11
N ILE A 85 -9.51 11.08 16.68
CA ILE A 85 -10.59 10.26 17.24
C ILE A 85 -10.28 8.76 17.09
N VAL A 86 -9.75 8.35 15.93
CA VAL A 86 -9.33 6.96 15.70
C VAL A 86 -8.18 6.56 16.63
N ALA A 87 -7.17 7.41 16.77
CA ALA A 87 -6.01 7.17 17.62
C ALA A 87 -6.40 7.03 19.10
N GLU A 88 -7.26 7.92 19.61
CA GLU A 88 -7.78 7.86 20.98
C GLU A 88 -8.56 6.55 21.23
N LYS A 89 -9.40 6.14 20.27
CA LYS A 89 -10.15 4.89 20.36
C LYS A 89 -9.23 3.66 20.44
N ILE A 90 -8.15 3.62 19.65
CA ILE A 90 -7.17 2.54 19.70
C ILE A 90 -6.46 2.50 21.06
N ALA A 91 -5.95 3.64 21.53
CA ALA A 91 -5.26 3.73 22.81
C ALA A 91 -6.14 3.32 24.00
N ASN A 92 -7.43 3.67 23.96
CA ASN A 92 -8.39 3.27 25.00
C ASN A 92 -8.73 1.78 24.95
N TYR A 93 -8.76 1.17 23.76
CA TYR A 93 -8.96 -0.28 23.60
C TYR A 93 -7.77 -1.08 24.15
N GLU A 94 -6.55 -0.57 24.00
CA GLU A 94 -5.33 -1.21 24.51
C GLU A 94 -5.21 -1.11 26.04
N LYS A 95 -5.67 -0.01 26.66
CA LYS A 95 -5.70 0.16 28.12
C LYS A 95 -6.72 -0.75 28.83
N GLY A 96 -7.71 -1.27 28.10
CA GLY A 96 -8.74 -2.16 28.63
C GLY A 96 -8.42 -3.65 28.49
N LYS A 97 -7.29 -4.00 27.85
CA LYS A 97 -6.74 -5.36 27.80
C LYS A 97 -5.72 -5.58 28.92
#